data_AF-A0A955QAQ3-F1
#
_entry.id   AF-A0A955QAQ3-F1
#
_cell.length_a   1.000
_cell.length_b   1.000
_cell.length_c   1.000
_cell.angle_alpha   90.00
_cell.angle_beta   90.00
_cell.angle_gamma   90.00
#
_symmetry.space_group_name_H-M   'P 1'
#
loop_
_entity.id
_entity.type
_entity.pdbx_description
1 polymer ?
#
loop_
_entity_poly.entity_id
_entity_poly.type
_entity_poly.pdbx_seq_one_letter_code
_entity_poly.pdbx_strand_id
1 'polypeptide(L)'
;MDFSVTYIFPTNRTFDLQRKSARILDTQPGLGYSRSQTRPESQNPDTLALHSSLGIHLTIPVVKPIYSVLTRVQVASLLRFYDLPHPNRPGHLLTGYDKPHALRTSKMCVAVARQLGHPNQRLQQFETACLLHDIGRVGLRPTLFGKIWTWAKKQDIPTRPREWRARYPDTPYGKESQAFIRLHKADLLEQGLTLSPEVKDHIDMRLGFAKRLRRQLPLLQFRIQGLGLSWVPWMGQIMLYYYYPEKLKKARPWVHQLAEILVGCEQLEAYSNQRRGKDYYGRQGESFPAAFSYLRSLTQEGILSLQVFQSIVHLAKDGHFTTILRQSRGGDLTAADKRFLRSLIA
;
A
#
# COMPACT_ATOMS: atom_id res chain seq x y z
N MET A 1 -14.90 -16.50 36.40
CA MET A 1 -14.37 -17.70 35.71
C MET A 1 -13.33 -17.21 34.72
N ASP A 2 -12.08 -17.17 35.18
CA ASP A 2 -10.91 -16.75 34.40
C ASP A 2 -10.45 -17.89 33.50
N PHE A 3 -10.23 -17.58 32.22
CA PHE A 3 -9.53 -18.47 31.30
C PHE A 3 -8.21 -17.79 30.87
N SER A 4 -7.15 -18.11 31.61
CA SER A 4 -5.77 -17.88 31.20
C SER A 4 -5.39 -18.91 30.14
N VAL A 5 -5.09 -18.46 28.92
CA VAL A 5 -4.48 -19.32 27.88
C VAL A 5 -2.98 -19.08 27.89
N THR A 6 -2.24 -20.01 28.49
CA THR A 6 -0.78 -20.09 28.45
C THR A 6 -0.35 -20.66 27.12
N TYR A 7 0.40 -19.89 26.32
CA TYR A 7 1.10 -20.42 25.15
C TYR A 7 2.55 -20.71 25.52
N ILE A 8 2.91 -22.00 25.45
CA ILE A 8 4.28 -22.49 25.59
C ILE A 8 4.98 -22.27 24.26
N PHE A 9 5.99 -21.39 24.24
CA PHE A 9 6.95 -21.31 23.15
C PHE A 9 8.08 -22.33 23.39
N PRO A 10 8.53 -23.07 22.38
CA PRO A 10 9.77 -23.84 22.50
C PRO A 10 10.95 -22.87 22.54
N THR A 11 11.57 -22.76 23.72
CA THR A 11 12.89 -22.17 23.94
C THR A 11 13.97 -23.08 23.38
N ASN A 12 14.86 -22.52 22.55
CA ASN A 12 16.33 -22.71 22.52
C ASN A 12 16.87 -22.68 21.09
N ARG A 13 17.63 -21.64 20.76
CA ARG A 13 19.10 -21.72 20.67
C ARG A 13 19.66 -20.31 20.48
N THR A 14 20.34 -19.85 21.53
CA THR A 14 21.38 -18.83 21.51
C THR A 14 22.35 -19.08 20.35
N PHE A 15 22.55 -18.07 19.51
CA PHE A 15 23.76 -17.97 18.69
C PHE A 15 24.45 -16.64 19.02
N ASP A 16 25.58 -16.83 19.69
CA ASP A 16 26.60 -15.86 20.02
C ASP A 16 27.41 -15.54 18.75
N LEU A 17 27.59 -14.24 18.45
CA LEU A 17 28.56 -13.79 17.46
C LEU A 17 29.21 -12.51 17.96
N GLN A 18 30.23 -12.70 18.80
CA GLN A 18 31.31 -11.75 18.95
C GLN A 18 32.28 -11.80 17.75
N ARG A 19 32.62 -10.59 17.27
CA ARG A 19 33.86 -10.12 16.65
C ARG A 19 34.86 -11.17 16.13
N LYS A 20 35.27 -11.01 14.86
CA LYS A 20 36.69 -10.86 14.50
C LYS A 20 36.85 -10.16 13.14
N SER A 21 37.65 -9.09 13.17
CA SER A 21 38.14 -8.31 12.04
C SER A 21 39.50 -8.83 11.57
N ALA A 22 39.97 -8.28 10.43
CA ALA A 22 41.33 -8.31 9.86
C ALA A 22 41.63 -9.53 8.95
N ARG A 23 41.78 -9.38 7.63
CA ARG A 23 42.85 -8.75 6.78
C ARG A 23 43.83 -9.81 6.24
N ILE A 24 44.47 -9.46 5.11
CA ILE A 24 45.57 -10.13 4.35
C ILE A 24 44.97 -10.86 3.12
N LEU A 25 45.04 -10.36 1.87
CA LEU A 25 46.11 -9.87 0.96
C LEU A 25 46.40 -10.91 -0.13
N ASP A 26 46.37 -10.40 -1.37
CA ASP A 26 47.07 -10.78 -2.60
C ASP A 26 47.06 -12.24 -3.10
N THR A 27 46.54 -12.41 -4.32
CA THR A 27 47.38 -12.67 -5.51
C THR A 27 46.54 -12.67 -6.81
N GLN A 28 46.91 -11.77 -7.73
CA GLN A 28 46.68 -11.84 -9.18
C GLN A 28 47.77 -12.71 -9.82
N PRO A 29 47.60 -13.33 -11.02
CA PRO A 29 47.60 -12.66 -12.34
C PRO A 29 46.52 -13.23 -13.30
N GLY A 30 46.14 -12.68 -14.45
CA GLY A 30 46.75 -11.78 -15.43
C GLY A 30 46.46 -12.36 -16.82
N LEU A 31 46.20 -11.49 -17.81
CA LEU A 31 45.99 -11.66 -19.28
C LEU A 31 44.73 -10.84 -19.66
N GLY A 32 44.76 -9.66 -20.30
CA GLY A 32 45.70 -9.09 -21.24
C GLY A 32 45.09 -9.13 -22.64
N TYR A 33 44.52 -8.01 -23.12
CA TYR A 33 44.64 -7.54 -24.51
C TYR A 33 44.05 -6.13 -24.65
N SER A 34 44.75 -5.32 -25.45
CA SER A 34 44.63 -3.87 -25.63
C SER A 34 44.08 -3.56 -27.03
N ARG A 35 43.22 -2.54 -27.18
CA ARG A 35 43.43 -1.33 -28.00
C ARG A 35 42.14 -0.56 -28.32
N SER A 36 42.18 0.72 -27.96
CA SER A 36 41.71 1.94 -28.66
C SER A 36 40.75 1.84 -29.86
N GLN A 37 39.69 2.66 -29.86
CA GLN A 37 39.61 3.88 -30.72
C GLN A 37 38.28 4.67 -30.54
N THR A 38 38.45 5.97 -30.30
CA THR A 38 37.71 7.17 -30.79
C THR A 38 36.17 7.22 -30.89
N ARG A 39 35.65 8.28 -30.24
CA ARG A 39 34.33 8.95 -30.39
C ARG A 39 34.12 9.50 -31.82
N PRO A 40 32.86 9.76 -32.24
CA PRO A 40 32.35 11.13 -32.09
C PRO A 40 30.88 11.27 -31.67
N GLU A 41 30.57 12.51 -31.29
CA GLU A 41 29.31 13.08 -30.83
C GLU A 41 28.17 12.98 -31.85
N SER A 42 26.93 12.83 -31.37
CA SER A 42 25.73 13.20 -32.13
C SER A 42 24.83 14.12 -31.32
N GLN A 43 24.45 15.21 -31.97
CA GLN A 43 23.66 16.33 -31.48
C GLN A 43 22.16 16.02 -31.55
N ASN A 44 21.41 16.65 -30.64
CA ASN A 44 19.95 16.80 -30.63
C ASN A 44 19.40 17.44 -31.91
N PRO A 45 18.09 17.29 -32.17
CA PRO A 45 17.27 18.50 -32.19
C PRO A 45 15.88 18.29 -31.58
N ASP A 46 15.50 19.12 -30.61
CA ASP A 46 14.11 19.47 -30.34
C ASP A 46 14.09 20.77 -29.53
N THR A 47 14.23 21.89 -30.25
CA THR A 47 14.08 23.25 -29.73
C THR A 47 13.03 23.96 -30.59
N LEU A 48 11.81 24.09 -30.08
CA LEU A 48 10.82 25.02 -30.62
C LEU A 48 11.12 26.42 -30.06
N ALA A 49 11.63 27.30 -30.90
CA ALA A 49 11.85 28.71 -30.57
C ALA A 49 10.58 29.52 -30.87
N LEU A 50 10.01 30.14 -29.84
CA LEU A 50 9.10 31.29 -29.97
C LEU A 50 9.92 32.54 -29.61
N HIS A 51 10.04 33.45 -30.57
CA HIS A 51 10.69 34.74 -30.39
C HIS A 51 9.83 35.65 -29.50
N SER A 52 10.35 36.03 -28.33
CA SER A 52 10.01 37.30 -27.69
C SER A 52 11.26 37.91 -27.07
N SER A 53 11.60 39.11 -27.51
CA SER A 53 12.74 39.91 -27.08
C SER A 53 12.61 40.33 -25.61
N LEU A 54 13.39 39.64 -24.75
CA LEU A 54 13.94 40.00 -23.43
C LEU A 54 14.13 38.68 -22.63
N GLY A 55 15.06 37.85 -23.11
CA GLY A 55 15.21 36.46 -22.68
C GLY A 55 16.15 36.28 -21.48
N ILE A 56 15.67 36.58 -20.28
CA ILE A 56 16.20 35.87 -19.09
C ILE A 56 15.55 34.49 -19.11
N HIS A 57 16.24 33.51 -19.69
CA HIS A 57 15.86 32.10 -19.57
C HIS A 57 16.10 31.65 -18.12
N LEU A 58 15.15 31.94 -17.23
CA LEU A 58 15.01 31.22 -15.98
C LEU A 58 14.51 29.82 -16.33
N THR A 59 15.44 28.90 -16.60
CA THR A 59 15.18 27.47 -16.50
C THR A 59 14.91 27.18 -15.03
N ILE A 60 13.63 27.28 -14.63
CA ILE A 60 13.19 26.79 -13.34
C ILE A 60 13.48 25.28 -13.37
N PRO A 61 14.42 24.77 -12.54
CA PRO A 61 14.67 23.35 -12.51
C PRO A 61 13.36 22.67 -12.12
N VAL A 62 12.91 21.72 -12.94
CA VAL A 62 11.81 20.82 -12.57
C VAL A 62 12.30 20.05 -11.36
N VAL A 63 11.99 20.54 -10.16
CA VAL A 63 12.34 19.90 -8.91
C VAL A 63 11.72 18.52 -8.96
N LYS A 64 12.57 17.48 -9.04
CA LYS A 64 12.09 16.11 -9.01
C LYS A 64 11.25 15.95 -7.74
N PRO A 65 9.96 15.61 -7.84
CA PRO A 65 9.12 15.43 -6.68
C PRO A 65 9.75 14.41 -5.72
N ILE A 66 9.96 14.84 -4.47
CA ILE A 66 10.45 13.98 -3.40
C ILE A 66 9.27 13.11 -2.94
N TYR A 67 9.19 11.89 -3.45
CA TYR A 67 8.07 10.99 -3.15
C TYR A 67 8.18 10.26 -1.82
N SER A 68 9.29 10.39 -1.11
CA SER A 68 9.56 9.68 0.15
C SER A 68 10.38 10.56 1.08
N VAL A 69 10.00 10.60 2.35
CA VAL A 69 10.76 11.23 3.45
C VAL A 69 11.58 10.20 4.24
N LEU A 70 11.36 8.91 3.96
CA LEU A 70 12.14 7.80 4.51
C LEU A 70 13.37 7.50 3.65
N THR A 71 14.39 6.93 4.27
CA THR A 71 15.55 6.42 3.53
C THR A 71 15.18 5.18 2.72
N ARG A 72 15.93 4.91 1.64
CA ARG A 72 15.74 3.68 0.84
C ARG A 72 15.84 2.41 1.70
N VAL A 73 16.72 2.41 2.69
CA VAL A 73 16.90 1.29 3.63
C VAL A 73 15.68 1.10 4.52
N GLN A 74 15.11 2.19 5.06
CA GLN A 74 13.88 2.13 5.86
C GLN A 74 12.71 1.60 5.03
N VAL A 75 12.49 2.16 3.83
CA VAL A 75 11.43 1.71 2.92
C VAL A 75 11.58 0.21 2.60
N ALA A 76 12.77 -0.22 2.18
CA ALA A 76 13.03 -1.62 1.88
C ALA A 76 12.80 -2.52 3.09
N SER A 77 13.15 -2.06 4.30
CA SER A 77 12.99 -2.82 5.54
C SER A 77 11.53 -2.96 5.96
N LEU A 78 10.75 -1.88 5.87
CA LEU A 78 9.31 -1.90 6.13
C LEU A 78 8.59 -2.86 5.18
N LEU A 79 8.93 -2.82 3.89
CA LEU A 79 8.32 -3.70 2.89
C LEU A 79 8.69 -5.19 3.09
N ARG A 80 9.81 -5.51 3.75
CA ARG A 80 10.15 -6.90 4.12
C ARG A 80 9.25 -7.46 5.22
N PHE A 81 8.56 -6.62 5.99
CA PHE A 81 7.62 -7.11 7.01
C PHE A 81 6.41 -7.85 6.42
N TYR A 82 6.17 -7.71 5.12
CA TYR A 82 5.13 -8.47 4.44
C TYR A 82 5.50 -9.94 4.22
N ASP A 83 6.79 -10.29 4.21
CA ASP A 83 7.22 -11.66 3.94
C ASP A 83 7.14 -12.54 5.19
N LEU A 84 6.82 -13.81 4.98
CA LEU A 84 6.86 -14.84 6.02
C LEU A 84 7.77 -16.00 5.62
N PRO A 85 8.36 -16.72 6.59
CA PRO A 85 8.93 -18.03 6.33
C PRO A 85 7.89 -18.98 5.72
N HIS A 86 8.33 -19.79 4.75
CA HIS A 86 7.47 -20.80 4.15
C HIS A 86 7.26 -21.96 5.14
N PRO A 87 6.01 -22.32 5.49
CA PRO A 87 5.73 -23.26 6.57
C PRO A 87 6.31 -24.66 6.31
N ASN A 88 6.36 -25.07 5.03
CA ASN A 88 6.79 -26.41 4.64
C ASN A 88 8.15 -26.43 3.90
N ARG A 89 8.85 -25.30 3.80
CA ARG A 89 10.11 -25.18 3.04
C ARG A 89 11.08 -24.26 3.79
N PRO A 90 11.89 -24.82 4.71
CA PRO A 90 12.88 -24.04 5.46
C PRO A 90 13.76 -23.20 4.53
N GLY A 91 14.07 -21.97 4.92
CA GLY A 91 14.90 -21.04 4.14
C GLY A 91 14.17 -20.33 2.99
N HIS A 92 12.96 -20.75 2.61
CA HIS A 92 12.15 -20.03 1.62
C HIS A 92 11.23 -19.00 2.29
N LEU A 93 11.04 -17.87 1.61
CA LEU A 93 10.07 -16.86 2.01
C LEU A 93 8.82 -16.97 1.14
N LEU A 94 7.65 -16.97 1.77
CA LEU A 94 6.41 -16.59 1.13
C LEU A 94 6.43 -15.07 0.94
N THR A 95 6.55 -14.65 -0.33
CA THR A 95 6.42 -13.24 -0.66
C THR A 95 5.06 -12.75 -0.22
N GLY A 96 5.05 -11.72 0.61
CA GLY A 96 3.83 -11.13 1.11
C GLY A 96 3.00 -10.42 0.05
N TYR A 97 2.01 -9.67 0.54
CA TYR A 97 1.13 -8.79 -0.22
C TYR A 97 1.90 -7.84 -1.16
N ASP A 98 1.21 -7.27 -2.17
CA ASP A 98 1.75 -6.42 -3.24
C ASP A 98 2.57 -5.22 -2.71
N LYS A 99 3.86 -5.45 -2.46
CA LYS A 99 4.81 -4.42 -2.01
C LYS A 99 4.97 -3.28 -3.02
N PRO A 100 5.04 -3.55 -4.35
CA PRO A 100 4.99 -2.48 -5.35
C PRO A 100 3.78 -1.55 -5.19
N HIS A 101 2.59 -2.10 -4.96
CA HIS A 101 1.39 -1.32 -4.69
C HIS A 101 1.54 -0.49 -3.40
N ALA A 102 1.90 -1.10 -2.28
CA ALA A 102 2.08 -0.37 -1.02
C ALA A 102 3.09 0.80 -1.16
N LEU A 103 4.16 0.59 -1.91
CA LEU A 103 5.14 1.63 -2.22
C LEU A 103 4.55 2.77 -3.08
N ARG A 104 3.81 2.44 -4.15
CA ARG A 104 3.20 3.45 -5.03
C ARG A 104 2.12 4.25 -4.30
N THR A 105 1.24 3.58 -3.55
CA THR A 105 0.23 4.23 -2.69
C THR A 105 0.91 5.18 -1.70
N SER A 106 1.94 4.72 -0.99
CA SER A 106 2.67 5.55 -0.02
C SER A 106 3.28 6.81 -0.64
N LYS A 107 3.87 6.69 -1.83
CA LYS A 107 4.46 7.83 -2.55
C LYS A 107 3.42 8.89 -2.93
N MET A 108 2.23 8.46 -3.38
CA MET A 108 1.13 9.38 -3.65
C MET A 108 0.64 10.04 -2.36
N CYS A 109 0.47 9.25 -1.28
CA CYS A 109 0.04 9.76 0.01
C CYS A 109 0.97 10.86 0.55
N VAL A 110 2.29 10.65 0.51
CA VAL A 110 3.28 11.63 0.98
C VAL A 110 3.22 12.91 0.15
N ALA A 111 3.04 12.82 -1.16
CA ALA A 111 2.92 13.99 -2.02
C ALA A 111 1.67 14.83 -1.68
N VAL A 112 0.51 14.19 -1.51
CA VAL A 112 -0.74 14.85 -1.13
C VAL A 112 -0.62 15.48 0.27
N ALA A 113 -0.13 14.72 1.26
CA ALA A 113 0.03 15.23 2.63
C ALA A 113 1.04 16.39 2.70
N ARG A 114 2.09 16.37 1.87
CA ARG A 114 3.01 17.51 1.79
C ARG A 114 2.34 18.74 1.19
N GLN A 115 1.57 18.59 0.11
CA GLN A 115 0.83 19.69 -0.50
C GLN A 115 -0.17 20.32 0.48
N LEU A 116 -0.77 19.51 1.34
CA LEU A 116 -1.68 19.95 2.42
C LEU A 116 -0.95 20.51 3.66
N GLY A 117 0.37 20.68 3.61
CA GLY A 117 1.14 21.36 4.65
C GLY A 117 1.47 20.52 5.89
N HIS A 118 1.41 19.19 5.81
CA HIS A 118 1.82 18.35 6.94
C HIS A 118 3.35 18.43 7.17
N PRO A 119 3.80 18.57 8.43
CA PRO A 119 5.22 18.72 8.76
C PRO A 119 6.00 17.40 8.57
N ASN A 120 7.30 17.49 8.30
CA ASN A 120 8.16 16.36 7.96
C ASN A 120 8.11 15.20 8.98
N GLN A 121 8.12 15.49 10.29
CA GLN A 121 8.02 14.45 11.32
C GLN A 121 6.73 13.63 11.17
N ARG A 122 5.61 14.29 10.88
CA ARG A 122 4.32 13.64 10.63
C ARG A 122 4.33 12.89 9.30
N LEU A 123 4.98 13.43 8.27
CA LEU A 123 5.14 12.73 6.99
C LEU A 123 5.92 11.41 7.15
N GLN A 124 6.94 11.36 8.02
CA GLN A 124 7.68 10.11 8.27
C GLN A 124 6.80 9.03 8.92
N GLN A 125 6.02 9.42 9.94
CA GLN A 125 5.05 8.54 10.57
C GLN A 125 3.96 8.12 9.58
N PHE A 126 3.46 9.06 8.78
CA PHE A 126 2.42 8.79 7.80
C PHE A 126 2.90 7.86 6.68
N GLU A 127 4.10 8.09 6.13
CA GLU A 127 4.71 7.21 5.13
C GLU A 127 4.90 5.80 5.68
N THR A 128 5.35 5.68 6.94
CA THR A 128 5.46 4.39 7.63
C THR A 128 4.12 3.68 7.71
N ALA A 129 3.05 4.38 8.08
CA ALA A 129 1.70 3.82 8.12
C ALA A 129 1.19 3.43 6.72
N CYS A 130 1.46 4.24 5.69
CA CYS A 130 1.05 3.97 4.32
C CYS A 130 1.77 2.75 3.73
N LEU A 131 3.07 2.59 3.96
CA LEU A 131 3.81 1.40 3.53
C LEU A 131 3.28 0.13 4.19
N LEU A 132 2.76 0.23 5.41
CA LEU A 132 2.28 -0.89 6.21
C LEU A 132 0.76 -1.02 6.22
N HIS A 133 0.03 -0.23 5.42
CA HIS A 133 -1.42 -0.09 5.55
C HIS A 133 -2.15 -1.43 5.38
N ASP A 134 -1.59 -2.33 4.58
CA ASP A 134 -2.14 -3.65 4.28
C ASP A 134 -1.38 -4.79 5.00
N ILE A 135 -0.58 -4.51 6.03
CA ILE A 135 0.19 -5.53 6.78
C ILE A 135 -0.71 -6.62 7.39
N GLY A 136 -1.99 -6.32 7.60
CA GLY A 136 -2.98 -7.33 7.96
C GLY A 136 -3.06 -8.48 6.95
N ARG A 137 -2.73 -8.27 5.67
CA ARG A 137 -2.82 -9.29 4.60
C ARG A 137 -1.68 -10.32 4.60
N VAL A 138 -0.70 -10.18 5.48
CA VAL A 138 0.42 -11.12 5.59
C VAL A 138 -0.08 -12.55 5.84
N GLY A 139 0.52 -13.51 5.12
CA GLY A 139 0.21 -14.95 5.23
C GLY A 139 -1.02 -15.44 4.48
N LEU A 140 -1.70 -14.60 3.70
CA LEU A 140 -2.86 -15.02 2.93
C LEU A 140 -2.48 -15.72 1.62
N ARG A 141 -3.22 -16.78 1.26
CA ARG A 141 -3.10 -17.50 -0.01
C ARG A 141 -4.02 -16.90 -1.09
N PRO A 142 -3.48 -16.46 -2.24
CA PRO A 142 -4.21 -16.02 -3.43
C PRO A 142 -5.45 -16.84 -3.78
N THR A 143 -5.26 -18.13 -3.98
CA THR A 143 -6.33 -19.02 -4.45
C THR A 143 -7.47 -19.16 -3.44
N LEU A 144 -7.14 -19.35 -2.15
CA LEU A 144 -8.13 -19.53 -1.10
C LEU A 144 -8.95 -18.25 -0.86
N PHE A 145 -8.28 -17.12 -0.74
CA PHE A 145 -8.96 -15.83 -0.57
C PHE A 145 -9.87 -15.52 -1.76
N GLY A 146 -9.35 -15.70 -2.99
CA GLY A 146 -10.11 -15.47 -4.22
C GLY A 146 -11.35 -16.35 -4.29
N LYS A 147 -11.24 -17.63 -3.90
CA LYS A 147 -12.36 -18.56 -3.85
C LYS A 147 -13.47 -18.09 -2.90
N ILE A 148 -13.13 -17.76 -1.65
CA ILE A 148 -14.09 -17.29 -0.63
C ILE A 148 -14.84 -16.05 -1.13
N TRP A 149 -14.08 -15.03 -1.55
CA TRP A 149 -14.67 -13.72 -1.78
C TRP A 149 -15.23 -13.53 -3.19
N THR A 150 -14.84 -14.36 -4.17
CA THR A 150 -15.55 -14.44 -5.46
C THR A 150 -16.91 -15.09 -5.27
N TRP A 151 -16.98 -16.17 -4.48
CA TRP A 151 -18.25 -16.80 -4.13
C TRP A 151 -19.17 -15.81 -3.41
N ALA A 152 -18.69 -15.16 -2.33
CA ALA A 152 -19.49 -14.19 -1.58
C ALA A 152 -20.04 -13.08 -2.49
N LYS A 153 -19.21 -12.54 -3.38
CA LYS A 153 -19.64 -11.51 -4.35
C LYS A 153 -20.72 -12.01 -5.31
N LYS A 154 -20.63 -13.25 -5.81
CA LYS A 154 -21.65 -13.85 -6.69
C LYS A 154 -23.00 -14.03 -6.00
N GLN A 155 -22.98 -14.21 -4.68
CA GLN A 155 -24.17 -14.32 -3.83
C GLN A 155 -24.65 -12.97 -3.28
N ASP A 156 -24.10 -11.86 -3.80
CA ASP A 156 -24.33 -10.49 -3.29
C ASP A 156 -24.02 -10.32 -1.79
N ILE A 157 -23.19 -11.17 -1.17
CA ILE A 157 -22.91 -11.10 0.27
C ILE A 157 -21.97 -9.92 0.57
N PRO A 158 -22.25 -9.09 1.60
CA PRO A 158 -21.39 -7.96 1.94
C PRO A 158 -19.97 -8.41 2.27
N THR A 159 -18.98 -7.77 1.66
CA THR A 159 -17.56 -8.13 1.82
C THR A 159 -16.79 -7.13 2.66
N ARG A 160 -17.48 -6.17 3.27
CA ARG A 160 -16.86 -5.16 4.15
C ARG A 160 -17.64 -5.02 5.43
N PRO A 161 -17.00 -4.67 6.56
CA PRO A 161 -17.69 -4.58 7.85
C PRO A 161 -18.81 -3.53 7.83
N ARG A 162 -18.60 -2.39 7.17
CA ARG A 162 -19.65 -1.34 7.02
C ARG A 162 -20.86 -1.86 6.26
N GLU A 163 -20.64 -2.47 5.09
CA GLU A 163 -21.71 -3.05 4.25
C GLU A 163 -22.43 -4.18 5.00
N TRP A 164 -21.68 -5.02 5.71
CA TRP A 164 -22.21 -6.09 6.56
C TRP A 164 -23.14 -5.53 7.63
N ARG A 165 -22.69 -4.54 8.41
CA ARG A 165 -23.49 -3.93 9.47
C ARG A 165 -24.71 -3.17 8.95
N ALA A 166 -24.65 -2.63 7.72
CA ALA A 166 -25.82 -2.03 7.09
C ALA A 166 -26.90 -3.07 6.76
N ARG A 167 -26.50 -4.28 6.35
CA ARG A 167 -27.43 -5.37 6.03
C ARG A 167 -27.86 -6.18 7.26
N TYR A 168 -26.98 -6.34 8.24
CA TYR A 168 -27.18 -7.14 9.45
C TYR A 168 -26.91 -6.29 10.70
N PRO A 169 -27.81 -5.34 11.03
CA PRO A 169 -27.59 -4.35 12.09
C PRO A 169 -27.40 -4.98 13.48
N ASP A 170 -27.97 -6.15 13.72
CA ASP A 170 -27.83 -6.87 14.99
C ASP A 170 -26.48 -7.56 15.18
N THR A 171 -25.61 -7.53 14.16
CA THR A 171 -24.25 -8.08 14.29
C THR A 171 -23.45 -7.25 15.29
N PRO A 172 -22.97 -7.82 16.41
CA PRO A 172 -22.15 -7.06 17.35
C PRO A 172 -20.89 -6.52 16.67
N TYR A 173 -20.54 -5.27 16.98
CA TYR A 173 -19.40 -4.60 16.37
C TYR A 173 -18.09 -5.40 16.54
N GLY A 174 -17.38 -5.63 15.44
CA GLY A 174 -16.14 -6.41 15.44
C GLY A 174 -16.36 -7.94 15.48
N LYS A 175 -17.60 -8.40 15.32
CA LYS A 175 -17.99 -9.82 15.20
C LYS A 175 -18.49 -10.20 13.81
N GLU A 176 -18.23 -9.37 12.80
CA GLU A 176 -18.72 -9.55 11.43
C GLU A 176 -18.21 -10.88 10.82
N SER A 177 -16.93 -11.23 11.02
CA SER A 177 -16.40 -12.52 10.57
C SER A 177 -17.11 -13.72 11.22
N GLN A 178 -17.41 -13.64 12.52
CA GLN A 178 -18.08 -14.72 13.25
C GLN A 178 -19.54 -14.86 12.79
N ALA A 179 -20.22 -13.73 12.56
CA ALA A 179 -21.56 -13.72 11.99
C ALA A 179 -21.55 -14.33 10.58
N PHE A 180 -20.66 -13.89 9.69
CA PHE A 180 -20.49 -14.47 8.35
C PHE A 180 -20.30 -15.99 8.39
N ILE A 181 -19.40 -16.49 9.23
CA ILE A 181 -19.16 -17.93 9.37
C ILE A 181 -20.41 -18.66 9.85
N ARG A 182 -21.15 -18.09 10.80
CA ARG A 182 -22.36 -18.70 11.35
C ARG A 182 -23.47 -18.78 10.30
N LEU A 183 -23.71 -17.69 9.56
CA LEU A 183 -24.76 -17.63 8.54
C LEU A 183 -24.45 -18.53 7.33
N HIS A 184 -23.19 -18.55 6.87
CA HIS A 184 -22.82 -19.18 5.60
C HIS A 184 -22.03 -20.49 5.76
N LYS A 185 -22.11 -21.14 6.93
CA LYS A 185 -21.34 -22.37 7.21
C LYS A 185 -21.63 -23.47 6.18
N ALA A 186 -22.90 -23.72 5.89
CA ALA A 186 -23.32 -24.76 4.95
C ALA A 186 -22.82 -24.45 3.54
N ASP A 187 -23.09 -23.24 3.05
CA ASP A 187 -22.64 -22.80 1.72
C ASP A 187 -21.12 -22.91 1.55
N LEU A 188 -20.34 -22.49 2.56
CA LEU A 188 -18.88 -22.60 2.51
C LEU A 188 -18.44 -24.07 2.39
N LEU A 189 -19.09 -24.99 3.11
CA LEU A 189 -18.79 -26.42 3.01
C LEU A 189 -19.15 -26.98 1.62
N GLU A 190 -20.27 -26.57 1.04
CA GLU A 190 -20.65 -26.94 -0.34
C GLU A 190 -19.67 -26.42 -1.38
N GLN A 191 -19.07 -25.25 -1.15
CA GLN A 191 -17.95 -24.74 -1.96
C GLN A 191 -16.65 -25.52 -1.71
N GLY A 192 -16.63 -26.56 -0.88
CA GLY A 192 -15.43 -27.31 -0.51
C GLY A 192 -14.46 -26.49 0.36
N LEU A 193 -14.97 -25.59 1.19
CA LEU A 193 -14.20 -24.79 2.15
C LEU A 193 -14.48 -25.28 3.57
N THR A 194 -13.67 -26.23 4.05
CA THR A 194 -13.69 -26.64 5.45
C THR A 194 -13.30 -25.47 6.35
N LEU A 195 -14.05 -25.19 7.42
CA LEU A 195 -13.81 -24.05 8.33
C LEU A 195 -12.58 -24.23 9.25
N SER A 196 -11.41 -24.49 8.65
CA SER A 196 -10.12 -24.55 9.30
C SER A 196 -9.71 -23.19 9.87
N PRO A 197 -8.73 -23.14 10.80
CA PRO A 197 -8.17 -21.88 11.28
C PRO A 197 -7.71 -20.96 10.14
N GLU A 198 -7.16 -21.54 9.07
CA GLU A 198 -6.71 -20.79 7.91
C GLU A 198 -7.86 -20.14 7.13
N VAL A 199 -8.96 -20.87 6.87
CA VAL A 199 -10.13 -20.31 6.18
C VAL A 199 -10.75 -19.19 7.00
N LYS A 200 -10.85 -19.36 8.32
CA LYS A 200 -11.31 -18.30 9.24
C LYS A 200 -10.40 -17.08 9.20
N ASP A 201 -9.09 -17.29 9.09
CA ASP A 201 -8.09 -16.22 8.98
C ASP A 201 -8.24 -15.43 7.66
N HIS A 202 -8.61 -16.10 6.56
CA HIS A 202 -8.92 -15.48 5.27
C HIS A 202 -10.26 -14.71 5.29
N ILE A 203 -11.25 -15.20 6.05
CA ILE A 203 -12.50 -14.48 6.30
C ILE A 203 -12.24 -13.20 7.11
N ASP A 204 -11.41 -13.32 8.15
CA ASP A 204 -10.97 -12.20 8.98
C ASP A 204 -10.24 -11.11 8.17
N MET A 205 -9.74 -11.37 6.95
CA MET A 205 -9.13 -10.30 6.16
C MET A 205 -10.11 -9.21 5.80
N ARG A 206 -11.30 -9.56 5.29
CA ARG A 206 -12.27 -8.57 4.83
C ARG A 206 -13.17 -8.08 5.94
N LEU A 207 -13.66 -8.98 6.79
CA LEU A 207 -14.66 -8.66 7.81
C LEU A 207 -14.05 -8.42 9.20
N GLY A 208 -12.81 -8.88 9.42
CA GLY A 208 -12.11 -8.80 10.70
C GLY A 208 -10.77 -8.08 10.63
N PHE A 209 -10.57 -7.17 9.67
CA PHE A 209 -9.25 -6.58 9.40
C PHE A 209 -8.61 -5.97 10.64
N ALA A 210 -9.39 -5.32 11.51
CA ALA A 210 -8.90 -4.77 12.77
C ALA A 210 -8.28 -5.83 13.70
N LYS A 211 -8.85 -7.04 13.73
CA LYS A 211 -8.31 -8.17 14.49
C LYS A 211 -6.99 -8.66 13.88
N ARG A 212 -6.89 -8.70 12.55
CA ARG A 212 -5.64 -9.06 11.86
C ARG A 212 -4.55 -8.03 12.13
N LEU A 213 -4.86 -6.74 11.94
CA LEU A 213 -3.91 -5.67 12.20
C LEU A 213 -3.41 -5.70 13.64
N ARG A 214 -4.31 -5.81 14.63
CA ARG A 214 -3.93 -5.86 16.05
C ARG A 214 -2.95 -7.00 16.37
N ARG A 215 -3.07 -8.15 15.72
CA ARG A 215 -2.12 -9.28 15.89
C ARG A 215 -0.72 -8.94 15.39
N GLN A 216 -0.61 -8.12 14.34
CA GLN A 216 0.69 -7.73 13.77
C GLN A 216 1.35 -6.60 14.55
N LEU A 217 0.58 -5.70 15.17
CA LEU A 217 1.08 -4.45 15.75
C LEU A 217 2.21 -4.62 16.80
N PRO A 218 2.15 -5.53 17.79
CA PRO A 218 3.18 -5.59 18.83
C PRO A 218 4.59 -5.86 18.28
N LEU A 219 4.71 -6.87 17.41
CA LEU A 219 5.98 -7.22 16.77
C LEU A 219 6.42 -6.13 15.79
N LEU A 220 5.47 -5.55 15.05
CA LEU A 220 5.71 -4.50 14.09
C LEU A 220 6.26 -3.23 14.75
N GLN A 221 5.67 -2.81 15.87
CA GLN A 221 6.11 -1.63 16.64
C GLN A 221 7.56 -1.78 17.11
N PHE A 222 7.92 -2.95 17.66
CA PHE A 222 9.28 -3.24 18.06
C PHE A 222 10.26 -3.16 16.87
N ARG A 223 9.91 -3.76 15.73
CA ARG A 223 10.76 -3.74 14.53
C ARG A 223 10.89 -2.36 13.90
N ILE A 224 9.83 -1.54 13.94
CA ILE A 224 9.84 -0.14 13.47
C ILE A 224 10.80 0.70 14.32
N GLN A 225 10.77 0.53 15.65
CA GLN A 225 11.70 1.21 16.55
C GLN A 225 13.15 0.87 16.23
N GLY A 226 13.45 -0.40 15.91
CA GLY A 226 14.78 -0.84 15.46
C GLY A 226 15.26 -0.18 14.17
N LEU A 227 14.36 0.44 13.37
CA LEU A 227 14.70 1.21 12.17
C LEU A 227 14.86 2.73 12.43
N GLY A 228 14.84 3.14 13.71
CA GLY A 228 14.87 4.56 14.11
C GLY A 228 13.57 5.30 13.80
N LEU A 229 12.46 4.58 13.64
CA LEU A 229 11.14 5.15 13.34
C LEU A 229 10.24 5.08 14.56
N SER A 230 9.30 6.02 14.68
CA SER A 230 8.32 6.04 15.76
C SER A 230 6.98 5.48 15.29
N TRP A 231 6.33 4.69 16.16
CA TRP A 231 4.94 4.31 16.00
C TRP A 231 4.08 5.09 17.01
N VAL A 232 2.97 5.64 16.55
CA VAL A 232 2.02 6.39 17.38
C VAL A 232 0.59 5.90 17.11
N PRO A 233 -0.32 5.97 18.11
CA PRO A 233 -1.62 5.28 18.03
C PRO A 233 -2.46 5.62 16.80
N TRP A 234 -2.43 6.87 16.34
CA TRP A 234 -3.22 7.32 15.18
C TRP A 234 -2.82 6.62 13.88
N MET A 235 -1.57 6.14 13.74
CA MET A 235 -1.11 5.41 12.55
C MET A 235 -1.95 4.15 12.31
N GLY A 236 -2.23 3.40 13.38
CA GLY A 236 -3.11 2.23 13.29
C GLY A 236 -4.57 2.60 13.03
N GLN A 237 -5.02 3.77 13.51
CA GLN A 237 -6.41 4.21 13.30
C GLN A 237 -6.66 4.58 11.83
N ILE A 238 -5.74 5.32 11.19
CA ILE A 238 -5.89 5.69 9.77
C ILE A 238 -5.87 4.47 8.85
N MET A 239 -5.10 3.42 9.18
CA MET A 239 -5.06 2.16 8.43
C MET A 239 -6.40 1.39 8.51
N LEU A 240 -7.22 1.67 9.52
CA LEU A 240 -8.53 1.05 9.69
C LEU A 240 -9.66 1.87 9.08
N TYR A 241 -9.42 3.12 8.68
CA TYR A 241 -10.46 4.07 8.29
C TYR A 241 -11.35 3.56 7.17
N TYR A 242 -10.78 2.91 6.15
CA TYR A 242 -11.58 2.36 5.05
C TYR A 242 -12.60 1.29 5.49
N TYR A 243 -12.26 0.50 6.51
CA TYR A 243 -13.11 -0.59 7.01
C TYR A 243 -14.01 -0.15 8.17
N TYR A 244 -13.55 0.84 8.93
CA TYR A 244 -14.12 1.27 10.21
C TYR A 244 -14.04 2.81 10.35
N PRO A 245 -14.69 3.58 9.46
CA PRO A 245 -14.57 5.03 9.45
C PRO A 245 -15.02 5.67 10.77
N GLU A 246 -15.97 5.03 11.47
CA GLU A 246 -16.46 5.45 12.77
C GLU A 246 -15.36 5.56 13.85
N LYS A 247 -14.22 4.86 13.68
CA LYS A 247 -13.09 4.93 14.63
C LYS A 247 -12.40 6.29 14.65
N LEU A 248 -12.60 7.13 13.62
CA LEU A 248 -12.02 8.47 13.55
C LEU A 248 -13.00 9.59 13.92
N LYS A 249 -14.24 9.28 14.35
CA LYS A 249 -15.24 10.30 14.72
C LYS A 249 -14.76 11.31 15.77
N LYS A 250 -13.87 10.90 16.67
CA LYS A 250 -13.29 11.74 17.74
C LYS A 250 -11.81 12.08 17.51
N ALA A 251 -11.28 11.75 16.32
CA ALA A 251 -9.88 12.01 16.01
C ALA A 251 -9.66 13.50 15.73
N ARG A 252 -8.40 13.94 15.88
CA ARG A 252 -8.02 15.30 15.48
C ARG A 252 -8.26 15.48 13.97
N PRO A 253 -8.67 16.67 13.49
CA PRO A 253 -8.97 16.88 12.07
C PRO A 253 -7.84 16.45 11.12
N TRP A 254 -6.58 16.73 11.47
CA TRP A 254 -5.44 16.33 10.66
C TRP A 254 -5.23 14.80 10.61
N VAL A 255 -5.66 14.04 11.63
CA VAL A 255 -5.60 12.56 11.59
C VAL A 255 -6.66 12.05 10.62
N HIS A 256 -7.86 12.63 10.65
CA HIS A 256 -8.91 12.32 9.70
C HIS A 256 -8.46 12.59 8.26
N GLN A 257 -7.87 13.76 8.02
CA GLN A 257 -7.32 14.14 6.72
C GLN A 257 -6.25 13.14 6.23
N LEU A 258 -5.34 12.67 7.09
CA LEU A 258 -4.37 11.62 6.70
C LEU A 258 -5.05 10.29 6.31
N ALA A 259 -6.15 9.95 6.96
CA ALA A 259 -6.91 8.75 6.64
C ALA A 259 -7.62 8.86 5.29
N GLU A 260 -8.21 10.02 5.01
CA GLU A 260 -8.79 10.36 3.71
C GLU A 260 -7.74 10.30 2.60
N ILE A 261 -6.55 10.87 2.83
CA ILE A 261 -5.44 10.83 1.87
C ILE A 261 -5.05 9.39 1.55
N LEU A 262 -4.93 8.54 2.58
CA LEU A 262 -4.62 7.13 2.40
C LEU A 262 -5.69 6.44 1.55
N VAL A 263 -6.98 6.63 1.87
CA VAL A 263 -8.08 6.06 1.09
C VAL A 263 -8.07 6.57 -0.35
N GLY A 264 -7.98 7.88 -0.57
CA GLY A 264 -8.02 8.47 -1.91
C GLY A 264 -6.86 7.98 -2.79
N CYS A 265 -5.63 7.98 -2.25
CA CYS A 265 -4.46 7.48 -2.98
C CYS A 265 -4.52 5.97 -3.23
N GLU A 266 -5.01 5.19 -2.26
CA GLU A 266 -5.20 3.74 -2.38
C GLU A 266 -6.17 3.41 -3.52
N GLN A 267 -7.31 4.10 -3.58
CA GLN A 267 -8.28 3.88 -4.64
C GLN A 267 -7.75 4.36 -6.00
N LEU A 268 -7.07 5.50 -6.06
CA LEU A 268 -6.44 5.93 -7.30
C LEU A 268 -5.42 4.91 -7.81
N GLU A 269 -4.55 4.39 -6.94
CA GLU A 269 -3.59 3.35 -7.29
C GLU A 269 -4.31 2.09 -7.80
N ALA A 270 -5.26 1.58 -7.03
CA ALA A 270 -5.94 0.33 -7.31
C ALA A 270 -6.73 0.36 -8.62
N TYR A 271 -7.37 1.49 -8.95
CA TYR A 271 -8.11 1.68 -10.21
C TYR A 271 -7.22 2.16 -11.38
N SER A 272 -5.95 2.42 -11.13
CA SER A 272 -4.95 2.74 -12.18
C SER A 272 -4.09 1.53 -12.54
N ASN A 273 -4.23 0.43 -11.82
CA ASN A 273 -3.36 -0.72 -11.97
C ASN A 273 -3.85 -1.62 -13.12
N GLN A 274 -3.01 -1.89 -14.12
CA GLN A 274 -3.38 -2.76 -15.25
C GLN A 274 -3.45 -4.24 -14.83
N ARG A 275 -2.70 -4.59 -13.77
CA ARG A 275 -2.71 -5.91 -13.14
C ARG A 275 -2.57 -5.67 -11.65
N ARG A 276 -3.70 -5.56 -10.93
CA ARG A 276 -3.71 -5.45 -9.47
C ARG A 276 -2.84 -6.59 -8.90
N GLY A 277 -1.61 -6.29 -8.49
CA GLY A 277 -0.53 -7.27 -8.46
C GLY A 277 -0.84 -8.36 -7.43
N LYS A 278 -0.91 -9.62 -7.84
CA LYS A 278 -1.33 -10.76 -6.98
C LYS A 278 -2.58 -10.50 -6.12
N ASP A 279 -3.35 -9.44 -6.39
CA ASP A 279 -4.59 -9.17 -5.70
C ASP A 279 -5.65 -10.04 -6.36
N TYR A 280 -6.57 -10.50 -5.54
CA TYR A 280 -7.29 -11.76 -5.75
C TYR A 280 -8.32 -11.74 -6.88
N TYR A 281 -8.43 -10.61 -7.58
CA TYR A 281 -9.33 -10.38 -8.69
C TYR A 281 -8.56 -9.69 -9.81
N GLY A 282 -8.32 -10.42 -10.90
CA GLY A 282 -8.08 -9.76 -12.18
C GLY A 282 -9.34 -8.99 -12.55
N ARG A 283 -9.27 -7.66 -12.55
CA ARG A 283 -10.31 -6.81 -13.10
C ARG A 283 -9.87 -6.41 -14.51
N GLN A 284 -10.85 -6.23 -15.38
CA GLN A 284 -10.65 -5.67 -16.71
C GLN A 284 -11.41 -4.35 -16.77
N GLY A 285 -10.86 -3.35 -17.48
CA GLY A 285 -11.53 -2.08 -17.72
C GLY A 285 -11.14 -0.95 -16.76
N GLU A 286 -10.03 -1.07 -16.01
CA GLU A 286 -9.48 0.06 -15.25
C GLU A 286 -9.18 1.24 -16.17
N SER A 287 -9.75 2.41 -15.88
CA SER A 287 -9.51 3.65 -16.62
C SER A 287 -9.36 4.82 -15.64
N PHE A 288 -8.59 5.85 -16.00
CA PHE A 288 -8.54 7.06 -15.17
C PHE A 288 -9.92 7.72 -15.00
N PRO A 289 -10.79 7.82 -16.03
CA PRO A 289 -12.17 8.28 -15.83
C PRO A 289 -12.92 7.51 -14.74
N ALA A 290 -12.85 6.18 -14.72
CA ALA A 290 -13.50 5.38 -13.70
C ALA A 290 -12.88 5.60 -12.31
N ALA A 291 -11.55 5.71 -12.21
CA ALA A 291 -10.85 5.99 -10.96
C ALA A 291 -11.31 7.32 -10.34
N PHE A 292 -11.32 8.40 -11.13
CA PHE A 292 -11.72 9.73 -10.65
C PHE A 292 -13.22 9.85 -10.40
N SER A 293 -14.05 9.12 -11.16
CA SER A 293 -15.49 9.02 -10.88
C SER A 293 -15.75 8.34 -9.54
N TYR A 294 -15.01 7.27 -9.23
CA TYR A 294 -15.11 6.61 -7.93
C TYR A 294 -14.61 7.49 -6.78
N LEU A 295 -13.50 8.22 -6.96
CA LEU A 295 -13.06 9.18 -5.94
C LEU A 295 -14.11 10.26 -5.68
N ARG A 296 -14.80 10.74 -6.72
CA ARG A 296 -15.90 11.70 -6.59
C ARG A 296 -17.08 11.13 -5.81
N SER A 297 -17.42 9.85 -6.00
CA SER A 297 -18.49 9.22 -5.21
C SER A 297 -18.12 9.11 -3.73
N LEU A 298 -16.84 8.84 -3.42
CA LEU A 298 -16.36 8.86 -2.03
C LEU A 298 -16.46 10.25 -1.39
N THR A 299 -16.28 11.33 -2.15
CA THR A 299 -16.53 12.70 -1.68
C THR A 299 -18.02 12.92 -1.37
N GLN A 300 -18.92 12.44 -2.25
CA GLN A 300 -20.38 12.53 -2.03
C GLN A 300 -20.83 11.72 -0.80
N GLU A 301 -20.19 10.59 -0.53
CA GLU A 301 -20.43 9.77 0.68
C GLU A 301 -19.82 10.35 1.96
N GLY A 302 -19.09 11.47 1.89
CA GLY A 302 -18.39 12.06 3.03
C GLY A 302 -17.20 11.24 3.52
N ILE A 303 -16.68 10.30 2.72
CA ILE A 303 -15.49 9.52 3.03
C ILE A 303 -14.21 10.30 2.74
N LEU A 304 -14.24 11.13 1.69
CA LEU A 304 -13.16 12.06 1.32
C LEU A 304 -13.66 13.49 1.44
N SER A 305 -12.85 14.38 2.01
CA SER A 305 -13.11 15.82 1.91
C SER A 305 -12.84 16.33 0.50
N LEU A 306 -13.52 17.42 0.14
CA LEU A 306 -13.26 18.13 -1.11
C LEU A 306 -11.78 18.56 -1.21
N GLN A 307 -11.19 19.01 -0.11
CA GLN A 307 -9.80 19.45 -0.07
C GLN A 307 -8.82 18.33 -0.46
N VAL A 308 -8.99 17.13 0.10
CA VAL A 308 -8.15 15.97 -0.25
C VAL A 308 -8.34 15.55 -1.71
N PHE A 309 -9.59 15.50 -2.17
CA PHE A 309 -9.89 15.19 -3.57
C PHE A 309 -9.23 16.18 -4.54
N GLN A 310 -9.35 17.49 -4.26
CA GLN A 310 -8.75 18.55 -5.06
C GLN A 310 -7.22 18.47 -5.10
N SER A 311 -6.57 18.16 -3.97
CA SER A 311 -5.11 17.94 -3.96
C SER A 311 -4.70 16.75 -4.82
N ILE A 312 -5.44 15.64 -4.79
CA ILE A 312 -5.19 14.48 -5.66
C ILE A 312 -5.34 14.88 -7.14
N VAL A 313 -6.40 15.62 -7.47
CA VAL A 313 -6.65 16.11 -8.84
C VAL A 313 -5.51 17.02 -9.32
N HIS A 314 -5.11 18.01 -8.51
CA HIS A 314 -4.01 18.91 -8.87
C HIS A 314 -2.70 18.17 -9.11
N LEU A 315 -2.29 17.28 -8.20
CA LEU A 315 -1.05 16.50 -8.37
C LEU A 315 -1.10 15.57 -9.58
N ALA A 316 -2.26 15.00 -9.89
CA ALA A 316 -2.43 14.18 -11.08
C ALA A 316 -2.32 15.02 -12.37
N LYS A 317 -3.00 16.17 -12.41
CA LYS A 317 -3.01 17.11 -13.54
C LYS A 317 -1.63 17.67 -13.84
N ASP A 318 -0.91 18.08 -12.80
CA ASP A 318 0.43 18.66 -12.89
C ASP A 318 1.52 17.61 -13.17
N GLY A 319 1.13 16.33 -13.28
CA GLY A 319 2.01 15.25 -13.66
C GLY A 319 2.89 14.72 -12.53
N HIS A 320 2.67 15.14 -11.28
CA HIS A 320 3.37 14.60 -10.10
C HIS A 320 3.11 13.11 -9.90
N PHE A 321 2.02 12.54 -10.43
CA PHE A 321 1.80 11.10 -10.36
C PHE A 321 2.23 10.34 -11.62
N THR A 322 2.70 11.01 -12.67
CA THR A 322 2.96 10.38 -13.99
C THR A 322 3.82 9.12 -13.88
N THR A 323 4.96 9.19 -13.19
CA THR A 323 5.86 8.03 -13.04
C THR A 323 5.21 6.90 -12.24
N ILE A 324 4.44 7.23 -11.21
CA ILE A 324 3.75 6.25 -10.36
C ILE A 324 2.64 5.56 -11.15
N LEU A 325 1.84 6.31 -11.90
CA LEU A 325 0.74 5.80 -12.72
C LEU A 325 1.25 4.93 -13.87
N ARG A 326 2.36 5.30 -14.52
CA ARG A 326 3.05 4.44 -15.51
C ARG A 326 3.45 3.09 -14.91
N GLN A 327 4.06 3.11 -13.74
CA GLN A 327 4.47 1.89 -13.03
C GLN A 327 3.26 1.03 -12.65
N SER A 328 2.15 1.65 -12.22
CA SER A 328 0.90 0.94 -11.92
C SER A 328 0.28 0.33 -13.19
N ARG A 329 0.36 1.03 -14.33
CA ARG A 329 -0.12 0.56 -15.63
C ARG A 329 0.80 -0.45 -16.32
N GLY A 330 1.99 -0.72 -15.79
CA GLY A 330 2.96 -1.63 -16.42
C GLY A 330 3.54 -1.09 -17.75
N GLY A 331 3.42 0.20 -18.03
CA GLY A 331 3.81 0.79 -19.31
C GLY A 331 3.62 2.30 -19.39
N ASP A 332 3.79 2.84 -20.59
CA ASP A 332 3.55 4.27 -20.84
C ASP A 332 2.06 4.63 -20.82
N LEU A 333 1.77 5.84 -20.35
CA LEU A 333 0.41 6.38 -20.45
C LEU A 333 0.10 6.71 -21.91
N THR A 334 -1.07 6.31 -22.38
CA THR A 334 -1.54 6.61 -23.73
C THR A 334 -1.74 8.12 -23.92
N ALA A 335 -1.86 8.58 -25.17
CA ALA A 335 -2.20 9.97 -25.43
C ALA A 335 -3.58 10.34 -24.84
N ALA A 336 -4.53 9.41 -24.85
CA ALA A 336 -5.85 9.59 -24.24
C ALA A 336 -5.74 9.76 -22.72
N ASP A 337 -4.94 8.93 -22.05
CA ASP A 337 -4.69 9.05 -20.61
C ASP A 337 -4.09 10.41 -20.24
N LYS A 338 -3.06 10.83 -20.97
CA LYS A 338 -2.40 12.12 -20.74
C LYS A 338 -3.36 13.29 -20.94
N ARG A 339 -4.19 13.25 -21.99
CA ARG A 339 -5.24 14.27 -22.22
C ARG A 339 -6.25 14.28 -21.09
N PHE A 340 -6.72 13.11 -20.66
CA PHE A 340 -7.68 13.00 -19.56
C PHE A 340 -7.12 13.61 -18.27
N LEU A 341 -5.91 13.22 -17.85
CA LEU A 341 -5.29 13.75 -16.63
C LEU A 341 -5.12 15.28 -16.67
N ARG A 342 -4.74 15.83 -17.83
CA ARG A 342 -4.64 17.29 -18.02
C ARG A 342 -5.99 18.01 -18.00
N SER A 343 -7.05 17.32 -18.39
CA SER A 343 -8.43 17.85 -18.42
C SER A 343 -9.14 17.81 -17.08
N LEU A 344 -8.53 17.22 -16.04
CA LEU A 344 -9.16 17.13 -14.73
C LEU A 344 -9.45 18.53 -14.15
N ILE A 345 -10.65 18.67 -13.61
CA ILE A 345 -11.13 19.87 -12.93
C ILE A 345 -11.31 19.50 -11.45
N ALA A 346 -10.68 20.29 -10.59
CA ALA A 346 -10.67 20.12 -9.14
C ALA A 346 -12.01 20.53 -8.52
#